data_AF-A0AAV5X1V4-F1
#
_entry.id   AF-A0AAV5X1V4-F1
#
_cell.length_a   1.000
_cell.length_b   1.000
_cell.length_c   1.000
_cell.angle_alpha   90.00
_cell.angle_beta   90.00
_cell.angle_gamma   90.00
#
_symmetry.space_group_name_H-M   'P 1'
#
loop_
_entity.id
_entity.type
_entity.pdbx_description
1 polymer ?
#
loop_
_entity_poly.entity_id
_entity_poly.type
_entity_poly.pdbx_seq_one_letter_code
_entity_poly.pdbx_strand_id
1 'polypeptide(L)'
;MMRRNSSRLCTLSKSLELMRKRQLEMLKLVAAILHIGNVTFTEQNNYAAVQSDDFLEFPAFLLGISTADIKEKLTNRRMESRWGTKTELIDVTLNVEQAAYTRDAWSKAIYSRLFDYLVTSVNKALATSADKHSSIGILDIYGFEIFENNDSSSFCINFVNEKLQQIFIELTLKAEQEEYVSEGIKWTEIDYFNNKIVCDLIESKRPPGIMSLLDDTCAQNHGQSEGVDHQFLSTLNKACAHHEHYKSGAECFVVKHYAGDVVYNIDGFAERNRDVLYPDLILLMQKSTNSFIRELFPDQVNMAAGKKPTSFSTKIRTQANELVASLMQCTPHYVRCIKPNETKKPNDWEENRVKHQVEYLGLKENIRVRRAGFAYRRALRQICVAVRDCV
;
A
#
# COMPACT_ATOMS: atom_id res chain seq x y z
N MET A 1 3.38 1.59 29.23
CA MET A 1 3.78 2.17 27.92
C MET A 1 2.58 2.76 27.15
N MET A 2 1.46 2.04 27.01
CA MET A 2 0.23 2.54 26.34
C MET A 2 -0.34 3.85 26.90
N ARG A 3 -0.42 4.03 28.23
CA ARG A 3 -0.90 5.30 28.83
C ARG A 3 -0.01 6.50 28.51
N ARG A 4 1.32 6.33 28.46
CA ARG A 4 2.27 7.40 28.09
C ARG A 4 2.14 7.76 26.61
N ASN A 5 1.98 6.78 25.72
CA ASN A 5 1.79 7.05 24.29
C ASN A 5 0.46 7.73 23.99
N SER A 6 -0.64 7.31 24.65
CA SER A 6 -1.94 7.97 24.55
C SER A 6 -1.90 9.43 25.03
N SER A 7 -1.19 9.71 26.14
CA SER A 7 -1.02 11.08 26.62
C SER A 7 -0.24 11.97 25.64
N ARG A 8 0.81 11.44 24.99
CA ARG A 8 1.58 12.18 23.97
C ARG A 8 0.74 12.49 22.73
N LEU A 9 -0.07 11.53 22.28
CA LEU A 9 -0.99 11.73 21.15
C LEU A 9 -2.02 12.83 21.43
N CYS A 10 -2.57 12.86 22.65
CA CYS A 10 -3.50 13.89 23.07
C CYS A 10 -2.82 15.28 23.15
N THR A 11 -1.57 15.36 23.62
CA THR A 11 -0.79 16.61 23.63
C THR A 11 -0.49 17.10 22.22
N LEU A 12 -0.05 16.23 21.32
CA LEU A 12 0.23 16.59 19.92
C LEU A 12 -1.04 17.06 19.18
N SER A 13 -2.18 16.43 19.48
CA SER A 13 -3.46 16.82 18.90
C SER A 13 -3.97 18.16 19.46
N LYS A 14 -3.65 18.51 20.70
CA LYS A 14 -3.94 19.86 21.25
C LYS A 14 -3.10 20.96 20.58
N SER A 15 -1.85 20.68 20.21
CA SER A 15 -1.02 21.65 19.46
C SER A 15 -1.47 21.83 18.01
N LEU A 16 -2.20 20.88 17.43
CA LEU A 16 -2.71 20.91 16.05
C LEU A 16 -4.12 21.52 15.92
N GLU A 17 -4.58 22.29 16.93
CA GLU A 17 -5.94 22.87 16.97
C GLU A 17 -7.10 21.87 16.75
N LEU A 18 -6.87 20.56 16.95
CA LEU A 18 -7.96 19.60 16.90
C LEU A 18 -8.85 19.78 18.13
N MET A 19 -10.02 20.39 17.91
CA MET A 19 -11.05 20.59 18.92
C MET A 19 -11.32 19.30 19.72
N ARG A 20 -11.35 19.41 21.06
CA ARG A 20 -11.56 18.28 22.00
C ARG A 20 -12.80 17.43 21.65
N LYS A 21 -13.83 18.04 21.06
CA LYS A 21 -15.04 17.34 20.57
C LYS A 21 -14.71 16.38 19.41
N ARG A 22 -13.96 16.83 18.40
CA ARG A 22 -13.54 15.99 17.27
C ARG A 22 -12.60 14.86 17.71
N GLN A 23 -11.71 15.11 18.67
CA GLN A 23 -10.87 14.06 19.26
C GLN A 23 -11.69 12.91 19.85
N LEU A 24 -12.76 13.23 20.59
CA LEU A 24 -13.65 12.22 21.17
C LEU A 24 -14.40 11.44 20.08
N GLU A 25 -14.86 12.11 19.02
CA GLU A 25 -15.54 11.47 17.88
C GLU A 25 -14.61 10.47 17.16
N MET A 26 -13.34 10.82 16.98
CA MET A 26 -12.35 9.90 16.40
C MET A 26 -12.06 8.70 17.31
N LEU A 27 -11.94 8.91 18.63
CA LEU A 27 -11.77 7.81 19.58
C LEU A 27 -13.00 6.89 19.62
N LYS A 28 -14.21 7.44 19.47
CA LYS A 28 -15.44 6.64 19.33
C LYS A 28 -15.43 5.78 18.07
N LEU A 29 -14.92 6.29 16.95
CA LEU A 29 -14.74 5.49 15.73
C LEU A 29 -13.75 4.34 15.92
N VAL A 30 -12.62 4.60 16.57
CA VAL A 30 -11.64 3.53 16.89
C VAL A 30 -12.27 2.49 17.82
N ALA A 31 -13.04 2.91 18.83
CA ALA A 31 -13.78 1.98 19.69
C ALA A 31 -14.84 1.19 18.89
N ALA A 32 -15.55 1.83 17.97
CA ALA A 32 -16.52 1.17 17.10
C ALA A 32 -15.87 0.08 16.26
N ILE A 33 -14.70 0.35 15.66
CA ILE A 33 -13.92 -0.64 14.89
C ILE A 33 -13.57 -1.86 15.77
N LEU A 34 -13.12 -1.64 17.01
CA LEU A 34 -12.81 -2.73 17.94
C LEU A 34 -14.05 -3.57 18.28
N HIS A 35 -15.20 -2.93 18.49
CA HIS A 35 -16.45 -3.65 18.75
C HIS A 35 -16.97 -4.40 17.51
N ILE A 36 -16.82 -3.83 16.30
CA ILE A 36 -17.17 -4.51 15.05
C ILE A 36 -16.35 -5.79 14.89
N GLY A 37 -15.05 -5.76 15.23
CA GLY A 37 -14.17 -6.94 15.19
C GLY A 37 -14.63 -8.11 16.07
N ASN A 38 -15.47 -7.87 17.07
CA ASN A 38 -16.03 -8.93 17.93
C ASN A 38 -17.28 -9.58 17.33
N VAL A 39 -17.84 -9.06 16.23
CA VAL A 39 -19.01 -9.64 15.58
C VAL A 39 -18.60 -10.91 14.86
N THR A 40 -19.22 -12.03 15.24
CA THR A 40 -19.02 -13.36 14.66
C THR A 40 -20.29 -13.87 14.00
N PHE A 41 -20.13 -14.81 13.07
CA PHE A 41 -21.22 -15.37 12.27
C PHE A 41 -21.28 -16.88 12.44
N THR A 42 -22.50 -17.42 12.42
CA THR A 42 -22.81 -18.85 12.43
C THR A 42 -23.58 -19.21 11.17
N GLU A 43 -23.44 -20.45 10.71
CA GLU A 43 -24.20 -20.94 9.56
C GLU A 43 -25.61 -21.36 9.97
N GLN A 44 -26.62 -20.81 9.29
CA GLN A 44 -28.03 -21.18 9.42
C GLN A 44 -28.62 -21.33 8.02
N ASN A 45 -29.09 -22.53 7.67
CA ASN A 45 -29.65 -22.84 6.35
C ASN A 45 -28.73 -22.45 5.17
N ASN A 46 -27.41 -22.74 5.27
CA ASN A 46 -26.36 -22.36 4.31
C ASN A 46 -26.07 -20.84 4.19
N TYR A 47 -26.63 -20.02 5.08
CA TYR A 47 -26.41 -18.57 5.10
C TYR A 47 -25.81 -18.10 6.43
N ALA A 48 -25.16 -16.94 6.41
CA ALA A 48 -24.64 -16.31 7.61
C ALA A 48 -25.77 -15.73 8.46
N ALA A 49 -25.73 -16.04 9.76
CA ALA A 49 -26.46 -15.34 10.80
C ALA A 49 -25.48 -14.80 11.84
N VAL A 50 -25.73 -13.60 12.35
CA VAL A 50 -24.95 -13.04 13.46
C VAL A 50 -25.12 -13.93 14.70
N GLN A 51 -24.01 -14.31 15.34
CA GLN A 51 -24.03 -15.25 16.47
C GLN A 51 -24.77 -14.70 17.70
N SER A 52 -24.58 -13.41 18.01
CA SER A 52 -25.33 -12.71 19.05
C SER A 52 -25.54 -11.25 18.64
N ASP A 53 -26.80 -10.82 18.70
CA ASP A 53 -27.20 -9.45 18.39
C ASP A 53 -26.65 -8.44 19.42
N ASP A 54 -26.28 -8.89 20.62
CA ASP A 54 -25.67 -8.06 21.67
C ASP A 54 -24.36 -7.41 21.19
N PHE A 55 -23.61 -8.10 20.32
CA PHE A 55 -22.37 -7.56 19.75
C PHE A 55 -22.61 -6.44 18.74
N LEU A 56 -23.85 -6.22 18.29
CA LEU A 56 -24.22 -5.15 17.38
C LEU A 56 -24.60 -3.86 18.11
N GLU A 57 -24.94 -3.92 19.41
CA GLU A 57 -25.42 -2.78 20.18
C GLU A 57 -24.36 -1.67 20.32
N PHE A 58 -23.13 -2.03 20.69
CA PHE A 58 -22.04 -1.06 20.83
C PHE A 58 -21.64 -0.42 19.49
N PRO A 59 -21.44 -1.18 18.38
CA PRO A 59 -21.26 -0.60 17.06
C PRO A 59 -22.40 0.34 16.66
N ALA A 60 -23.65 -0.08 16.84
CA ALA A 60 -24.83 0.73 16.54
C ALA A 60 -24.84 2.05 17.33
N PHE A 61 -24.60 1.99 18.63
CA PHE A 61 -24.56 3.16 19.51
C PHE A 61 -23.42 4.12 19.15
N LEU A 62 -22.20 3.60 18.97
CA LEU A 62 -21.02 4.43 18.70
C LEU A 62 -21.07 5.08 17.30
N LEU A 63 -21.63 4.35 16.32
CA LEU A 63 -21.79 4.84 14.95
C LEU A 63 -23.10 5.58 14.73
N GLY A 64 -24.03 5.55 15.68
CA GLY A 64 -25.34 6.22 15.56
C GLY A 64 -26.20 5.67 14.43
N ILE A 65 -26.17 4.36 14.19
CA ILE A 65 -26.97 3.61 13.19
C ILE A 65 -27.80 2.53 13.89
N SER A 66 -28.80 1.95 13.22
CA SER A 66 -29.63 0.91 13.85
C SER A 66 -28.96 -0.46 13.83
N THR A 67 -29.19 -1.27 14.88
CA THR A 67 -28.71 -2.67 14.94
C THR A 67 -29.30 -3.51 13.80
N ALA A 68 -30.56 -3.26 13.44
CA ALA A 68 -31.23 -3.92 12.33
C ALA A 68 -30.55 -3.63 10.98
N ASP A 69 -30.21 -2.38 10.68
CA ASP A 69 -29.51 -2.02 9.45
C ASP A 69 -28.10 -2.67 9.41
N ILE A 70 -27.37 -2.68 10.54
CA ILE A 70 -26.06 -3.35 10.61
C ILE A 70 -26.22 -4.84 10.30
N LYS A 71 -27.15 -5.51 10.97
CA LYS A 71 -27.40 -6.94 10.79
C LYS A 71 -27.73 -7.25 9.33
N GLU A 72 -28.67 -6.50 8.75
CA GLU A 72 -29.08 -6.64 7.36
C GLU A 72 -27.89 -6.51 6.41
N LYS A 73 -27.03 -5.48 6.58
CA LYS A 73 -25.91 -5.21 5.67
C LYS A 73 -24.69 -6.09 5.86
N LEU A 74 -24.55 -6.73 7.03
CA LEU A 74 -23.50 -7.72 7.24
C LEU A 74 -23.87 -9.10 6.69
N THR A 75 -25.16 -9.43 6.61
CA THR A 75 -25.63 -10.74 6.13
C THR A 75 -26.22 -10.73 4.72
N ASN A 76 -26.53 -9.56 4.16
CA ASN A 76 -27.11 -9.41 2.83
C ASN A 76 -26.36 -8.38 2.00
N ARG A 77 -26.34 -8.60 0.70
CA ARG A 77 -25.73 -7.69 -0.27
C ARG A 77 -26.63 -7.50 -1.49
N ARG A 78 -26.80 -6.25 -1.92
CA ARG A 78 -27.39 -5.97 -3.24
C ARG A 78 -26.39 -6.24 -4.34
N MET A 79 -26.80 -7.08 -5.28
CA MET A 79 -26.03 -7.41 -6.47
C MET A 79 -26.84 -7.09 -7.71
N GLU A 80 -26.19 -6.51 -8.71
CA GLU A 80 -26.73 -6.46 -10.07
C GLU A 80 -26.63 -7.85 -10.70
N SER A 81 -27.77 -8.47 -10.97
CA SER A 81 -27.86 -9.64 -11.83
C SER A 81 -28.11 -9.18 -13.25
N ARG A 82 -27.33 -9.71 -14.21
CA ARG A 82 -27.54 -9.49 -15.63
C ARG A 82 -28.11 -10.76 -16.24
N TRP A 83 -29.36 -10.69 -16.67
CA TRP A 83 -30.00 -11.75 -17.44
C TRP A 83 -30.33 -11.23 -18.84
N GLY A 84 -29.52 -11.63 -19.82
CA GLY A 84 -29.60 -11.08 -21.19
C GLY A 84 -29.24 -9.59 -21.22
N THR A 85 -30.13 -8.74 -21.76
CA THR A 85 -29.99 -7.28 -21.83
C THR A 85 -30.56 -6.51 -20.64
N LYS A 86 -31.17 -7.19 -19.66
CA LYS A 86 -31.73 -6.56 -18.46
C LYS A 86 -30.79 -6.68 -17.26
N THR A 87 -30.67 -5.59 -16.52
CA THR A 87 -29.99 -5.54 -15.22
C THR A 87 -31.06 -5.42 -14.14
N GLU A 88 -31.09 -6.38 -13.21
CA GLU A 88 -31.98 -6.35 -12.04
C GLU A 88 -31.13 -6.31 -10.76
N LEU A 89 -31.61 -5.58 -9.75
CA LEU A 89 -30.97 -5.53 -8.43
C LEU A 89 -31.61 -6.61 -7.55
N ILE A 90 -30.81 -7.55 -7.07
CA ILE A 90 -31.25 -8.67 -6.22
C ILE A 90 -30.53 -8.57 -4.88
N ASP A 91 -31.26 -8.74 -3.78
CA ASP A 91 -30.69 -8.93 -2.45
C ASP A 91 -30.24 -10.39 -2.29
N VAL A 92 -28.95 -10.61 -2.10
CA VAL A 92 -28.32 -11.93 -1.94
C VAL A 92 -27.88 -12.10 -0.49
N THR A 93 -28.32 -13.19 0.16
CA THR A 93 -27.85 -13.62 1.48
C THR A 93 -26.44 -14.20 1.38
N LEU A 94 -25.54 -13.70 2.22
CA LEU A 94 -24.13 -14.08 2.25
C LEU A 94 -23.90 -15.37 3.02
N ASN A 95 -22.84 -16.11 2.70
CA ASN A 95 -22.33 -17.18 3.55
C ASN A 95 -21.46 -16.62 4.70
N VAL A 96 -21.09 -17.47 5.67
CA VAL A 96 -20.33 -17.07 6.88
C VAL A 96 -19.03 -16.35 6.54
N GLU A 97 -18.31 -16.85 5.55
CA GLU A 97 -17.03 -16.31 5.10
C GLU A 97 -17.20 -14.91 4.48
N GLN A 98 -18.16 -14.75 3.57
CA GLN A 98 -18.51 -13.49 2.92
C GLN A 98 -18.99 -12.43 3.93
N ALA A 99 -19.74 -12.84 4.96
CA ALA A 99 -20.17 -11.95 6.04
C ALA A 99 -18.97 -11.47 6.89
N ALA A 100 -18.03 -12.37 7.20
CA ALA A 100 -16.78 -12.01 7.88
C ALA A 100 -15.94 -11.03 7.05
N TYR A 101 -15.81 -11.26 5.74
CA TYR A 101 -15.14 -10.31 4.85
C TYR A 101 -15.84 -8.96 4.79
N THR A 102 -17.18 -8.95 4.80
CA THR A 102 -17.96 -7.70 4.81
C THR A 102 -17.72 -6.90 6.09
N ARG A 103 -17.66 -7.56 7.25
CA ARG A 103 -17.29 -6.95 8.55
C ARG A 103 -15.89 -6.34 8.52
N ASP A 104 -14.92 -7.06 7.96
CA ASP A 104 -13.52 -6.63 7.93
C ASP A 104 -13.31 -5.48 6.95
N ALA A 105 -13.90 -5.55 5.75
CA ALA A 105 -13.91 -4.46 4.78
C ALA A 105 -14.57 -3.19 5.35
N TRP A 106 -15.66 -3.34 6.10
CA TRP A 106 -16.31 -2.22 6.78
C TRP A 106 -15.39 -1.56 7.81
N SER A 107 -14.74 -2.37 8.66
CA SER A 107 -13.80 -1.91 9.67
C SER A 107 -12.59 -1.18 9.07
N LYS A 108 -11.97 -1.77 8.04
CA LYS A 108 -10.84 -1.19 7.31
C LYS A 108 -11.24 0.13 6.64
N ALA A 109 -12.42 0.21 6.05
CA ALA A 109 -12.90 1.43 5.41
C ALA A 109 -13.12 2.59 6.39
N ILE A 110 -13.71 2.32 7.57
CA ILE A 110 -13.87 3.34 8.62
C ILE A 110 -12.49 3.85 9.05
N TYR A 111 -11.54 2.93 9.29
CA TYR A 111 -10.18 3.29 9.71
C TYR A 111 -9.45 4.11 8.65
N SER A 112 -9.51 3.67 7.39
CA SER A 112 -8.88 4.34 6.25
C SER A 112 -9.40 5.77 6.07
N ARG A 113 -10.73 5.96 6.07
CA ARG A 113 -11.35 7.30 5.95
C ARG A 113 -11.03 8.19 7.15
N LEU A 114 -10.96 7.63 8.36
CA LEU A 114 -10.51 8.36 9.55
C LEU A 114 -9.05 8.80 9.41
N PHE A 115 -8.17 7.95 8.88
CA PHE A 115 -6.78 8.29 8.63
C PHE A 115 -6.64 9.40 7.58
N ASP A 116 -7.36 9.32 6.47
CA ASP A 116 -7.38 10.36 5.43
C ASP A 116 -7.88 11.70 5.97
N TYR A 117 -8.91 11.66 6.83
CA TYR A 117 -9.42 12.83 7.52
C TYR A 117 -8.37 13.45 8.45
N LEU A 118 -7.59 12.63 9.19
CA LEU A 118 -6.50 13.11 10.03
C LEU A 118 -5.42 13.79 9.20
N VAL A 119 -4.97 13.16 8.11
CA VAL A 119 -3.98 13.74 7.18
C VAL A 119 -4.47 15.06 6.61
N THR A 120 -5.73 15.10 6.14
CA THR A 120 -6.36 16.32 5.62
C THR A 120 -6.43 17.43 6.67
N SER A 121 -6.76 17.08 7.92
CA SER A 121 -6.84 18.04 9.01
C SER A 121 -5.47 18.64 9.34
N VAL A 122 -4.43 17.82 9.39
CA VAL A 122 -3.05 18.27 9.59
C VAL A 122 -2.60 19.16 8.42
N ASN A 123 -2.88 18.78 7.18
CA ASN A 123 -2.55 19.57 6.00
C ASN A 123 -3.24 20.93 5.99
N LYS A 124 -4.51 21.01 6.43
CA LYS A 124 -5.23 22.29 6.59
C LYS A 124 -4.61 23.16 7.68
N ALA A 125 -4.23 22.59 8.81
CA ALA A 125 -3.59 23.32 9.92
C ALA A 125 -2.20 23.85 9.55
N LEU A 126 -1.47 23.14 8.68
CA LEU A 126 -0.14 23.54 8.19
C LEU A 126 -0.19 24.40 6.91
N ALA A 127 -1.38 24.65 6.35
CA ALA A 127 -1.51 25.39 5.10
C ALA A 127 -1.07 26.86 5.28
N THR A 128 -0.16 27.31 4.42
CA THR A 128 0.35 28.69 4.42
C THR A 128 -0.27 29.49 3.27
N SER A 129 -0.53 30.79 3.50
CA SER A 129 -1.10 31.72 2.51
C SER A 129 -0.08 32.36 1.56
N ALA A 130 1.22 32.03 1.69
CA ALA A 130 2.28 32.61 0.88
C ALA A 130 2.45 31.90 -0.49
N ASP A 131 2.79 32.68 -1.52
CA ASP A 131 3.17 32.17 -2.83
C ASP A 131 4.41 31.25 -2.71
N LYS A 132 4.26 30.01 -3.18
CA LYS A 132 5.28 28.97 -3.06
C LYS A 132 6.33 29.14 -4.15
N HIS A 133 7.50 29.69 -3.82
CA HIS A 133 8.63 29.75 -4.75
C HIS A 133 9.42 28.44 -4.85
N SER A 134 9.44 27.60 -3.81
CA SER A 134 10.15 26.31 -3.78
C SER A 134 9.62 25.40 -2.68
N SER A 135 9.74 24.09 -2.84
CA SER A 135 9.32 23.09 -1.84
C SER A 135 10.36 22.00 -1.65
N ILE A 136 10.56 21.56 -0.40
CA ILE A 136 11.36 20.38 -0.07
C ILE A 136 10.40 19.27 0.35
N GLY A 137 10.41 18.16 -0.38
CA GLY A 137 9.66 16.95 -0.06
C GLY A 137 10.54 15.95 0.69
N ILE A 138 10.01 15.33 1.73
CA ILE A 138 10.65 14.22 2.44
C ILE A 138 9.79 12.98 2.20
N LEU A 139 10.37 11.96 1.57
CA LEU A 139 9.72 10.68 1.35
C LEU A 139 10.27 9.66 2.36
N ASP A 140 9.40 9.20 3.26
CA ASP A 140 9.68 8.13 4.20
C ASP A 140 8.82 6.91 3.82
N ILE A 141 9.47 5.81 3.46
CA ILE A 141 8.82 4.61 2.93
C ILE A 141 9.37 3.37 3.62
N TYR A 142 8.55 2.33 3.69
CA TYR A 142 8.98 1.02 4.16
C TYR A 142 10.14 0.49 3.33
N GLY A 143 11.17 -0.02 4.02
CA GLY A 143 12.27 -0.71 3.36
C GLY A 143 11.80 -2.00 2.69
N PHE A 144 12.67 -2.55 1.83
CA PHE A 144 12.45 -3.85 1.21
C PHE A 144 12.28 -4.94 2.29
N GLU A 145 11.29 -5.82 2.11
CA GLU A 145 10.92 -6.85 3.10
C GLU A 145 11.23 -8.25 2.56
N ILE A 146 12.04 -8.99 3.31
CA ILE A 146 12.37 -10.40 3.05
C ILE A 146 12.18 -11.17 4.34
N PHE A 147 11.02 -11.79 4.48
CA PHE A 147 10.69 -12.67 5.60
C PHE A 147 10.72 -14.14 5.17
N GLU A 148 10.65 -15.04 6.14
CA GLU A 148 10.47 -16.49 5.86
C GLU A 148 9.14 -16.75 5.14
N ASN A 149 8.10 -16.00 5.48
CA ASN A 149 6.77 -16.08 4.88
C ASN A 149 6.33 -14.69 4.41
N ASN A 150 6.46 -14.39 3.11
CA ASN A 150 6.03 -13.12 2.54
C ASN A 150 4.61 -13.26 1.99
N ASP A 151 3.75 -12.31 2.35
CA ASP A 151 2.35 -12.26 1.93
C ASP A 151 2.12 -11.21 0.82
N SER A 152 0.87 -10.99 0.45
CA SER A 152 0.48 -9.98 -0.54
C SER A 152 0.80 -8.54 -0.12
N SER A 153 0.92 -8.24 1.19
CA SER A 153 1.39 -6.93 1.66
C SER A 153 2.88 -6.74 1.40
N SER A 154 3.68 -7.75 1.75
CA SER A 154 5.13 -7.76 1.48
C SER A 154 5.40 -7.61 -0.02
N PHE A 155 4.60 -8.28 -0.86
CA PHE A 155 4.65 -8.14 -2.32
C PHE A 155 4.42 -6.69 -2.79
N CYS A 156 3.43 -6.00 -2.24
CA CYS A 156 3.15 -4.60 -2.59
C CYS A 156 4.26 -3.65 -2.13
N ILE A 157 4.82 -3.88 -0.94
CA ILE A 157 5.96 -3.10 -0.40
C ILE A 157 7.19 -3.27 -1.31
N ASN A 158 7.49 -4.50 -1.70
CA ASN A 158 8.62 -4.81 -2.57
C ASN A 158 8.42 -4.25 -3.99
N PHE A 159 7.20 -4.25 -4.52
CA PHE A 159 6.88 -3.58 -5.79
C PHE A 159 7.17 -2.07 -5.73
N VAL A 160 6.73 -1.37 -4.67
CA VAL A 160 7.01 0.07 -4.53
C VAL A 160 8.52 0.31 -4.42
N ASN A 161 9.25 -0.53 -3.68
CA ASN A 161 10.71 -0.45 -3.62
C ASN A 161 11.38 -0.70 -4.97
N GLU A 162 10.88 -1.65 -5.77
CA GLU A 162 11.37 -1.91 -7.14
C GLU A 162 11.21 -0.66 -8.02
N LYS A 163 10.06 0.01 -7.95
CA LYS A 163 9.79 1.26 -8.67
C LYS A 163 10.71 2.40 -8.23
N LEU A 164 10.94 2.56 -6.93
CA LEU A 164 11.84 3.58 -6.41
C LEU A 164 13.30 3.30 -6.79
N GLN A 165 13.70 2.04 -6.81
CA GLN A 165 15.02 1.64 -7.29
C GLN A 165 15.19 1.93 -8.79
N GLN A 166 14.16 1.68 -9.60
CA GLN A 166 14.17 1.99 -11.03
C GLN A 166 14.40 3.48 -11.28
N ILE A 167 13.66 4.36 -10.58
CA ILE A 167 13.84 5.81 -10.69
C ILE A 167 15.23 6.23 -10.19
N PHE A 168 15.69 5.65 -9.07
CA PHE A 168 17.01 5.96 -8.52
C PHE A 168 18.10 5.72 -9.56
N ILE A 169 18.05 4.57 -10.23
CA ILE A 169 19.00 4.20 -11.28
C ILE A 169 18.89 5.17 -12.45
N GLU A 170 17.67 5.44 -12.95
CA GLU A 170 17.44 6.33 -14.08
C GLU A 170 17.92 7.76 -13.82
N LEU A 171 17.53 8.37 -12.69
CA LEU A 171 17.92 9.73 -12.33
C LEU A 171 19.41 9.85 -12.02
N THR A 172 19.99 8.87 -11.33
CA THR A 172 21.43 8.91 -11.00
C THR A 172 22.28 8.79 -12.26
N LEU A 173 21.97 7.83 -13.14
CA LEU A 173 22.73 7.63 -14.37
C LEU A 173 22.56 8.79 -15.34
N LYS A 174 21.34 9.29 -15.52
CA LYS A 174 21.07 10.42 -16.40
C LYS A 174 21.77 11.69 -15.92
N ALA A 175 21.67 12.01 -14.63
CA ALA A 175 22.34 13.18 -14.06
C ALA A 175 23.87 13.09 -14.19
N GLU A 176 24.45 11.90 -13.98
CA GLU A 176 25.88 11.70 -14.23
C GLU A 176 26.20 11.95 -15.70
N GLN A 177 25.53 11.29 -16.64
CA GLN A 177 25.75 11.46 -18.09
C GLN A 177 25.69 12.93 -18.54
N GLU A 178 24.67 13.66 -18.11
CA GLU A 178 24.51 15.08 -18.44
C GLU A 178 25.67 15.93 -17.90
N GLU A 179 26.17 15.64 -16.70
CA GLU A 179 27.34 16.31 -16.12
C GLU A 179 28.61 16.04 -16.94
N TYR A 180 28.89 14.77 -17.30
CA TYR A 180 30.03 14.42 -18.15
C TYR A 180 30.04 15.15 -19.48
N VAL A 181 28.87 15.20 -20.14
CA VAL A 181 28.71 15.91 -21.41
C VAL A 181 28.93 17.41 -21.20
N SER A 182 28.41 17.99 -20.12
CA SER A 182 28.59 19.41 -19.81
C SER A 182 30.05 19.79 -19.53
N GLU A 183 30.84 18.88 -18.94
CA GLU A 183 32.26 19.05 -18.68
C GLU A 183 33.16 18.65 -19.87
N GLY A 184 32.58 18.18 -20.99
CA GLY A 184 33.32 17.74 -22.16
C GLY A 184 34.13 16.46 -21.95
N ILE A 185 33.74 15.65 -20.97
CA ILE A 185 34.40 14.39 -20.60
C ILE A 185 33.77 13.25 -21.37
N LYS A 186 34.59 12.38 -21.98
CA LYS A 186 34.12 11.21 -22.71
C LYS A 186 33.42 10.24 -21.75
N TRP A 187 32.12 10.05 -21.95
CA TRP A 187 31.34 9.04 -21.22
C TRP A 187 31.66 7.63 -21.74
N THR A 188 31.91 6.71 -20.80
CA THR A 188 31.93 5.28 -21.06
C THR A 188 30.65 4.69 -20.51
N GLU A 189 29.90 3.99 -21.35
CA GLU A 189 28.67 3.32 -20.95
C GLU A 189 28.97 2.26 -19.89
N ILE A 190 28.23 2.33 -18.78
CA ILE A 190 28.40 1.45 -17.63
C ILE A 190 27.33 0.38 -17.75
N ASP A 191 27.75 -0.89 -17.71
CA ASP A 191 26.80 -2.00 -17.61
C ASP A 191 26.15 -2.01 -16.22
N TYR A 192 24.82 -1.97 -16.19
CA TYR A 192 24.04 -2.03 -14.97
C TYR A 192 22.78 -2.86 -15.20
N PHE A 193 22.29 -3.48 -14.13
CA PHE A 193 21.04 -4.22 -14.18
C PHE A 193 19.85 -3.24 -14.24
N ASN A 194 19.15 -3.21 -15.38
CA ASN A 194 17.92 -2.45 -15.51
C ASN A 194 16.74 -3.25 -14.94
N ASN A 195 16.35 -2.90 -13.73
CA ASN A 195 15.29 -3.58 -13.00
C ASN A 195 13.87 -3.27 -13.53
N LYS A 196 13.74 -2.46 -14.59
CA LYS A 196 12.46 -2.24 -15.29
C LYS A 196 11.78 -3.54 -15.71
N ILE A 197 12.54 -4.57 -16.06
CA ILE A 197 11.99 -5.90 -16.41
C ILE A 197 11.20 -6.52 -15.25
N VAL A 198 11.62 -6.29 -14.00
CA VAL A 198 10.92 -6.76 -12.79
C VAL A 198 9.68 -5.89 -12.53
N CYS A 199 9.79 -4.57 -12.69
CA CYS A 199 8.61 -3.69 -12.63
C CYS A 199 7.54 -4.12 -13.64
N ASP A 200 7.94 -4.37 -14.90
CA ASP A 200 7.04 -4.75 -15.99
C ASP A 200 6.42 -6.13 -15.75
N LEU A 201 7.18 -7.10 -15.21
CA LEU A 201 6.64 -8.38 -14.77
C LEU A 201 5.47 -8.19 -13.80
N ILE A 202 5.58 -7.24 -12.86
CA ILE A 202 4.58 -7.02 -11.81
C ILE A 202 3.39 -6.20 -12.32
N GLU A 203 3.63 -5.07 -12.98
CA GLU A 203 2.60 -4.04 -13.21
C GLU A 203 2.06 -3.95 -14.63
N SER A 204 2.75 -4.56 -15.61
CA SER A 204 2.41 -4.36 -17.02
C SER A 204 0.97 -4.78 -17.34
N LYS A 205 0.36 -4.03 -18.26
CA LYS A 205 -0.99 -4.36 -18.77
C LYS A 205 -0.92 -5.15 -20.07
N ARG A 206 0.17 -5.01 -20.84
CA ARG A 206 0.38 -5.64 -22.15
C ARG A 206 1.87 -5.89 -22.38
N PRO A 207 2.35 -7.15 -22.28
CA PRO A 207 1.65 -8.34 -21.79
C PRO A 207 1.18 -8.19 -20.32
N PRO A 208 0.15 -8.94 -19.87
CA PRO A 208 -0.36 -8.83 -18.51
C PRO A 208 0.67 -9.30 -17.49
N GLY A 209 1.04 -8.42 -16.56
CA GLY A 209 1.87 -8.73 -15.39
C GLY A 209 1.08 -9.33 -14.24
N ILE A 210 1.77 -9.65 -13.14
CA ILE A 210 1.23 -10.33 -11.95
C ILE A 210 -0.06 -9.65 -11.44
N MET A 211 -0.05 -8.32 -11.29
CA MET A 211 -1.20 -7.57 -10.78
C MET A 211 -2.42 -7.63 -11.72
N SER A 212 -2.20 -7.61 -13.03
CA SER A 212 -3.28 -7.72 -14.02
C SER A 212 -3.89 -9.12 -14.03
N LEU A 213 -3.05 -10.16 -13.92
CA LEU A 213 -3.52 -11.55 -13.80
C LEU A 213 -4.32 -11.79 -12.50
N LEU A 214 -3.91 -11.15 -11.41
CA LEU A 214 -4.64 -11.19 -10.14
C LEU A 214 -6.00 -10.50 -10.24
N ASP A 215 -6.05 -9.31 -10.87
CA ASP A 215 -7.28 -8.58 -11.14
C ASP A 215 -8.26 -9.42 -11.98
N ASP A 216 -7.77 -10.03 -13.07
CA ASP A 216 -8.58 -10.86 -13.96
C ASP A 216 -9.10 -12.13 -13.26
N THR A 217 -8.26 -12.81 -12.48
CA THR A 217 -8.66 -14.03 -11.74
C THR A 217 -9.72 -13.69 -10.67
N CYS A 218 -9.56 -12.58 -9.96
CA CYS A 218 -10.55 -12.10 -9.00
C CYS A 218 -11.88 -11.76 -9.69
N ALA A 219 -11.82 -11.16 -10.88
CA ALA A 219 -12.97 -10.78 -11.68
C ALA A 219 -13.64 -11.95 -12.44
N GLN A 220 -13.00 -13.11 -12.57
CA GLN A 220 -13.66 -14.29 -13.12
C GLN A 220 -14.44 -15.06 -12.04
N ASN A 221 -13.95 -15.02 -10.80
CA ASN A 221 -14.49 -15.80 -9.68
C ASN A 221 -15.34 -14.96 -8.72
N HIS A 222 -16.22 -14.09 -9.24
CA HIS A 222 -17.09 -13.27 -8.39
C HIS A 222 -17.97 -14.17 -7.50
N GLY A 223 -17.73 -14.13 -6.18
CA GLY A 223 -18.53 -14.87 -5.19
C GLY A 223 -17.97 -16.23 -4.74
N GLN A 224 -16.88 -16.70 -5.35
CA GLN A 224 -16.14 -17.88 -4.87
C GLN A 224 -14.89 -17.42 -4.11
N SER A 225 -14.69 -17.93 -2.90
CA SER A 225 -13.49 -17.65 -2.09
C SER A 225 -12.50 -18.80 -2.16
N GLU A 226 -13.00 -20.04 -2.11
CA GLU A 226 -12.18 -21.24 -2.04
C GLU A 226 -11.47 -21.52 -3.39
N GLY A 227 -10.17 -21.84 -3.33
CA GLY A 227 -9.38 -22.26 -4.50
C GLY A 227 -9.00 -21.15 -5.49
N VAL A 228 -9.46 -19.90 -5.29
CA VAL A 228 -9.16 -18.79 -6.21
C VAL A 228 -7.67 -18.44 -6.21
N ASP A 229 -7.03 -18.49 -5.05
CA ASP A 229 -5.59 -18.27 -4.91
C ASP A 229 -4.78 -19.31 -5.71
N HIS A 230 -5.12 -20.60 -5.60
CA HIS A 230 -4.48 -21.65 -6.41
C HIS A 230 -4.77 -21.51 -7.90
N GLN A 231 -5.97 -21.07 -8.29
CA GLN A 231 -6.27 -20.77 -9.70
C GLN A 231 -5.42 -19.60 -10.21
N PHE A 232 -5.26 -18.55 -9.40
CA PHE A 232 -4.38 -17.43 -9.71
C PHE A 232 -2.93 -17.91 -9.87
N LEU A 233 -2.41 -18.72 -8.94
CA LEU A 233 -1.07 -19.29 -9.03
C LEU A 233 -0.88 -20.17 -10.28
N SER A 234 -1.87 -21.01 -10.61
CA SER A 234 -1.82 -21.83 -11.83
C SER A 234 -1.75 -20.98 -13.10
N THR A 235 -2.53 -19.89 -13.14
CA THR A 235 -2.52 -18.93 -14.25
C THR A 235 -1.20 -18.18 -14.33
N LEU A 236 -0.69 -17.72 -13.20
CA LEU A 236 0.59 -17.03 -13.06
C LEU A 236 1.76 -17.92 -13.49
N ASN A 237 1.82 -19.16 -12.99
CA ASN A 237 2.83 -20.15 -13.35
C ASN A 237 2.87 -20.44 -14.85
N LYS A 238 1.73 -20.42 -15.53
CA LYS A 238 1.66 -20.61 -16.99
C LYS A 238 2.09 -19.35 -17.74
N ALA A 239 1.62 -18.18 -17.34
CA ALA A 239 1.89 -16.92 -18.02
C ALA A 239 3.35 -16.46 -17.88
N CYS A 240 3.96 -16.71 -16.72
CA CYS A 240 5.30 -16.23 -16.38
C CYS A 240 6.38 -17.34 -16.42
N ALA A 241 6.06 -18.55 -16.90
CA ALA A 241 6.94 -19.72 -16.86
C ALA A 241 8.35 -19.49 -17.42
N HIS A 242 8.47 -18.68 -18.47
CA HIS A 242 9.72 -18.39 -19.18
C HIS A 242 10.35 -17.05 -18.80
N HIS A 243 9.76 -16.33 -17.84
CA HIS A 243 10.29 -15.04 -17.42
C HIS A 243 11.51 -15.23 -16.51
N GLU A 244 12.65 -14.63 -16.84
CA GLU A 244 13.91 -14.81 -16.12
C GLU A 244 13.82 -14.52 -14.62
N HIS A 245 13.00 -13.53 -14.26
CA HIS A 245 12.77 -13.08 -12.88
C HIS A 245 11.60 -13.76 -12.16
N TYR A 246 11.07 -14.86 -12.70
CA TYR A 246 9.98 -15.62 -12.09
C TYR A 246 10.39 -17.08 -11.87
N LYS A 247 10.02 -17.66 -10.71
CA LYS A 247 10.08 -19.13 -10.52
C LYS A 247 8.74 -19.63 -9.99
N SER A 248 8.25 -20.69 -10.62
CA SER A 248 7.01 -21.36 -10.24
C SER A 248 7.18 -22.19 -8.96
N GLY A 249 6.14 -22.22 -8.13
CA GLY A 249 6.00 -23.13 -7.00
C GLY A 249 4.58 -23.70 -6.92
N ALA A 250 4.38 -24.67 -6.01
CA ALA A 250 3.10 -25.36 -5.83
C ALA A 250 2.10 -24.55 -4.97
N GLU A 251 2.60 -23.89 -3.92
CA GLU A 251 1.82 -23.05 -2.99
C GLU A 251 2.39 -21.62 -2.90
N CYS A 252 3.44 -21.34 -3.67
CA CYS A 252 4.13 -20.05 -3.68
C CYS A 252 4.65 -19.73 -5.08
N PHE A 253 5.10 -18.50 -5.26
CA PHE A 253 5.88 -18.09 -6.42
C PHE A 253 7.07 -17.25 -5.96
N VAL A 254 8.13 -17.21 -6.78
CA VAL A 254 9.34 -16.43 -6.48
C VAL A 254 9.50 -15.33 -7.50
N VAL A 255 9.75 -14.11 -7.02
CA VAL A 255 10.19 -13.00 -7.87
C VAL A 255 11.66 -12.70 -7.55
N LYS A 256 12.49 -12.63 -8.58
CA LYS A 256 13.89 -12.21 -8.45
C LYS A 256 13.95 -10.69 -8.52
N HIS A 257 13.87 -10.04 -7.36
CA HIS A 257 13.96 -8.59 -7.23
C HIS A 257 15.41 -8.11 -7.32
N TYR A 258 15.61 -6.78 -7.45
CA TYR A 258 16.95 -6.19 -7.37
C TYR A 258 17.68 -6.55 -6.05
N ALA A 259 16.90 -6.81 -5.01
CA ALA A 259 17.34 -7.06 -3.65
C ALA A 259 17.58 -8.55 -3.35
N GLY A 260 17.22 -9.45 -4.27
CA GLY A 260 17.32 -10.90 -4.13
C GLY A 260 16.02 -11.65 -4.48
N ASP A 261 16.08 -12.97 -4.36
CA ASP A 261 14.93 -13.85 -4.56
C ASP A 261 13.97 -13.74 -3.35
N VAL A 262 12.70 -13.43 -3.61
CA VAL A 262 11.65 -13.36 -2.57
C VAL A 262 10.56 -14.38 -2.87
N VAL A 263 10.27 -15.24 -1.90
CA VAL A 263 9.22 -16.25 -1.97
C VAL A 263 7.92 -15.69 -1.39
N TYR A 264 6.87 -15.64 -2.20
CA TYR A 264 5.54 -15.17 -1.80
C TYR A 264 4.57 -16.35 -1.68
N ASN A 265 3.97 -16.51 -0.49
CA ASN A 265 2.88 -17.47 -0.30
C ASN A 265 1.61 -16.93 -0.98
N ILE A 266 0.91 -17.77 -1.73
CA ILE A 266 -0.29 -17.39 -2.47
C ILE A 266 -1.50 -17.09 -1.56
N ASP A 267 -1.51 -17.62 -0.34
CA ASP A 267 -2.67 -17.54 0.56
C ASP A 267 -3.12 -16.08 0.79
N GLY A 268 -4.40 -15.81 0.51
CA GLY A 268 -5.04 -14.52 0.74
C GLY A 268 -4.72 -13.44 -0.30
N PHE A 269 -4.06 -13.76 -1.42
CA PHE A 269 -3.79 -12.80 -2.49
C PHE A 269 -5.09 -12.28 -3.13
N ALA A 270 -5.99 -13.17 -3.51
CA ALA A 270 -7.26 -12.82 -4.13
C ALA A 270 -8.18 -12.09 -3.14
N GLU A 271 -8.21 -12.54 -1.88
CA GLU A 271 -8.98 -11.90 -0.81
C GLU A 271 -8.56 -10.44 -0.64
N ARG A 272 -7.26 -10.17 -0.44
CA ARG A 272 -6.76 -8.81 -0.29
C ARG A 272 -6.95 -7.98 -1.55
N ASN A 273 -6.89 -8.58 -2.73
CA ASN A 273 -7.12 -7.83 -3.97
C ASN A 273 -8.59 -7.39 -4.14
N ARG A 274 -9.52 -8.18 -3.61
CA ARG A 274 -10.96 -7.90 -3.60
C ARG A 274 -11.40 -6.93 -2.51
N ASP A 275 -10.49 -6.37 -1.71
CA ASP A 275 -10.77 -5.47 -0.57
C ASP A 275 -11.49 -4.17 -1.03
N VAL A 276 -12.79 -4.33 -1.25
CA VAL A 276 -13.70 -3.39 -1.87
C VAL A 276 -14.84 -3.18 -0.89
N LEU A 277 -14.96 -1.94 -0.43
CA LEU A 277 -16.14 -1.51 0.30
C LEU A 277 -17.35 -1.48 -0.64
N TYR A 278 -18.38 -2.25 -0.30
CA TYR A 278 -19.61 -2.26 -1.09
C TYR A 278 -20.42 -0.96 -0.91
N PRO A 279 -21.11 -0.50 -1.96
CA PRO A 279 -22.02 0.64 -1.91
C PRO A 279 -23.01 0.61 -0.72
N ASP A 280 -23.53 -0.56 -0.38
CA ASP A 280 -24.48 -0.74 0.71
C ASP A 280 -23.91 -0.33 2.08
N LEU A 281 -22.61 -0.59 2.33
CA LEU A 281 -21.95 -0.18 3.56
C LEU A 281 -21.68 1.33 3.59
N ILE A 282 -21.46 1.96 2.44
CA ILE A 282 -21.37 3.43 2.34
C ILE A 282 -22.72 4.05 2.70
N LEU A 283 -23.81 3.54 2.09
CA LEU A 283 -25.17 3.99 2.37
C LEU A 283 -25.55 3.78 3.84
N LEU A 284 -25.13 2.67 4.46
CA LEU A 284 -25.29 2.42 5.89
C LEU A 284 -24.67 3.54 6.73
N MET A 285 -23.42 3.91 6.43
CA MET A 285 -22.72 4.97 7.16
C MET A 285 -23.35 6.34 6.95
N GLN A 286 -23.95 6.59 5.78
CA GLN A 286 -24.69 7.82 5.49
C GLN A 286 -26.01 7.95 6.27
N LYS A 287 -26.60 6.84 6.73
CA LYS A 287 -27.75 6.83 7.65
C LYS A 287 -27.38 7.18 9.10
N SER A 288 -26.10 7.27 9.43
CA SER A 288 -25.64 7.61 10.78
C SER A 288 -26.28 8.92 11.25
N THR A 289 -26.70 8.99 12.50
CA THR A 289 -27.15 10.22 13.16
C THR A 289 -25.99 11.18 13.45
N ASN A 290 -24.75 10.69 13.46
CA ASN A 290 -23.54 11.47 13.70
C ASN A 290 -23.06 12.17 12.41
N SER A 291 -23.03 13.51 12.44
CA SER A 291 -22.60 14.31 11.29
C SER A 291 -21.14 14.08 10.90
N PHE A 292 -20.24 13.82 11.85
CA PHE A 292 -18.84 13.54 11.57
C PHE A 292 -18.69 12.24 10.79
N ILE A 293 -19.49 11.23 11.12
CA ILE A 293 -19.49 9.96 10.38
C ILE A 293 -19.98 10.19 8.95
N ARG A 294 -21.07 10.94 8.77
CA ARG A 294 -21.54 11.28 7.41
C ARG A 294 -20.51 12.10 6.61
N GLU A 295 -19.74 12.98 7.26
CA GLU A 295 -18.63 13.74 6.64
C GLU A 295 -17.53 12.81 6.10
N LEU A 296 -17.25 11.69 6.76
CA LEU A 296 -16.28 10.70 6.30
C LEU A 296 -16.74 9.89 5.07
N PHE A 297 -18.04 9.86 4.79
CA PHE A 297 -18.65 9.11 3.68
C PHE A 297 -19.44 10.04 2.73
N PRO A 298 -18.76 11.00 2.04
CA PRO A 298 -19.42 11.99 1.19
C PRO A 298 -19.86 11.43 -0.17
N ASP A 299 -19.59 10.16 -0.45
CA ASP A 299 -19.74 9.52 -1.75
C ASP A 299 -21.18 9.63 -2.29
N GLN A 300 -21.34 10.08 -3.54
CA GLN A 300 -22.61 9.99 -4.25
C GLN A 300 -22.72 8.60 -4.87
N VAL A 301 -23.36 7.69 -4.15
CA VAL A 301 -23.52 6.30 -4.57
C VAL A 301 -24.57 6.20 -5.67
N ASN A 302 -24.11 6.21 -6.93
CA ASN A 302 -24.96 5.92 -8.07
C ASN A 302 -25.07 4.40 -8.25
N MET A 303 -26.15 3.82 -7.72
CA MET A 303 -26.48 2.39 -7.83
C MET A 303 -26.67 1.90 -9.28
N ALA A 304 -26.75 2.81 -10.26
CA ALA A 304 -26.93 2.50 -11.69
C ALA A 304 -25.62 2.56 -12.50
N ALA A 305 -24.52 3.04 -11.92
CA ALA A 305 -23.24 3.10 -12.61
C ALA A 305 -22.47 1.80 -12.35
N GLY A 306 -22.51 0.87 -13.31
CA GLY A 306 -21.75 -0.39 -13.30
C GLY A 306 -20.22 -0.23 -13.37
N LYS A 307 -19.65 0.81 -12.72
CA LYS A 307 -18.21 0.94 -12.50
C LYS A 307 -17.79 -0.18 -11.56
N LYS A 308 -17.06 -1.15 -12.10
CA LYS A 308 -16.40 -2.17 -11.30
C LYS A 308 -15.58 -1.49 -10.21
N PRO A 309 -15.67 -1.96 -8.96
CA PRO A 309 -14.86 -1.42 -7.89
C PRO A 309 -13.38 -1.57 -8.20
N THR A 310 -12.58 -0.56 -7.87
CA THR A 310 -11.13 -0.60 -8.10
C THR A 310 -10.48 -1.60 -7.14
N SER A 311 -9.80 -2.60 -7.69
CA SER A 311 -9.04 -3.59 -6.93
C SER A 311 -7.86 -2.96 -6.17
N PHE A 312 -7.39 -3.64 -5.13
CA PHE A 312 -6.24 -3.17 -4.36
C PHE A 312 -4.98 -3.06 -5.22
N SER A 313 -4.69 -4.04 -6.07
CA SER A 313 -3.55 -4.00 -6.99
C SER A 313 -3.61 -2.84 -7.96
N THR A 314 -4.80 -2.49 -8.46
CA THR A 314 -4.96 -1.30 -9.30
C THR A 314 -4.70 -0.01 -8.52
N LYS A 315 -5.17 0.11 -7.26
CA LYS A 315 -4.89 1.28 -6.41
C LYS A 315 -3.38 1.45 -6.18
N ILE A 316 -2.69 0.38 -5.75
CA ILE A 316 -1.24 0.41 -5.48
C ILE A 316 -0.45 0.78 -6.74
N ARG A 317 -0.77 0.17 -7.88
CA ARG A 317 -0.13 0.49 -9.16
C ARG A 317 -0.32 1.96 -9.55
N THR A 318 -1.52 2.52 -9.40
CA THR A 318 -1.78 3.94 -9.70
C THR A 318 -0.99 4.84 -8.76
N GLN A 319 -1.06 4.61 -7.44
CA GLN A 319 -0.35 5.41 -6.44
C GLN A 319 1.17 5.37 -6.61
N ALA A 320 1.74 4.19 -6.92
CA ALA A 320 3.17 4.06 -7.19
C ALA A 320 3.59 4.88 -8.42
N ASN A 321 2.80 4.87 -9.50
CA ASN A 321 3.09 5.65 -10.70
C ASN A 321 2.90 7.17 -10.49
N GLU A 322 1.93 7.59 -9.69
CA GLU A 322 1.77 9.00 -9.29
C GLU A 322 2.96 9.49 -8.43
N LEU A 323 3.45 8.63 -7.51
CA LEU A 323 4.65 8.90 -6.74
C LEU A 323 5.87 9.05 -7.65
N VAL A 324 6.06 8.11 -8.58
CA VAL A 324 7.13 8.15 -9.59
C VAL A 324 7.10 9.47 -10.35
N ALA A 325 5.93 9.85 -10.87
CA ALA A 325 5.76 11.07 -11.66
C ALA A 325 6.08 12.34 -10.84
N SER A 326 5.78 12.34 -9.54
CA SER A 326 6.08 13.45 -8.64
C SER A 326 7.59 13.56 -8.35
N LEU A 327 8.27 12.42 -8.15
CA LEU A 327 9.72 12.38 -7.89
C LEU A 327 10.55 12.78 -9.12
N MET A 328 10.06 12.49 -10.33
CA MET A 328 10.74 12.90 -11.58
C MET A 328 10.72 14.42 -11.80
N GLN A 329 9.93 15.18 -11.06
CA GLN A 329 9.82 16.65 -11.18
C GLN A 329 10.72 17.40 -10.19
N CYS A 330 11.50 16.70 -9.36
CA CYS A 330 12.35 17.31 -8.35
C CYS A 330 13.79 16.80 -8.41
N THR A 331 14.71 17.52 -7.75
CA THR A 331 16.08 17.06 -7.57
C THR A 331 16.14 16.11 -6.37
N PRO A 332 16.49 14.82 -6.56
CA PRO A 332 16.44 13.86 -5.48
C PRO A 332 17.69 13.89 -4.60
N HIS A 333 17.50 13.72 -3.29
CA HIS A 333 18.56 13.45 -2.33
C HIS A 333 18.22 12.16 -1.57
N TYR A 334 19.19 11.24 -1.48
CA TYR A 334 18.95 9.91 -0.93
C TYR A 334 19.66 9.69 0.41
N VAL A 335 18.93 9.15 1.37
CA VAL A 335 19.46 8.69 2.66
C VAL A 335 19.10 7.22 2.81
N ARG A 336 20.10 6.35 2.99
CA ARG A 336 19.91 4.91 3.21
C ARG A 336 20.22 4.60 4.66
N CYS A 337 19.21 4.16 5.42
CA CYS A 337 19.35 3.81 6.82
C CYS A 337 19.70 2.31 6.97
N ILE A 338 20.63 1.98 7.87
CA ILE A 338 20.99 0.60 8.20
C ILE A 338 20.70 0.36 9.68
N LYS A 339 19.99 -0.72 9.98
CA LYS A 339 19.70 -1.17 11.33
C LYS A 339 20.81 -2.11 11.84
N PRO A 340 21.62 -1.72 12.84
CA PRO A 340 22.78 -2.51 13.25
C PRO A 340 22.42 -3.77 14.06
N ASN A 341 21.25 -3.79 14.74
CA ASN A 341 20.78 -4.90 15.58
C ASN A 341 19.25 -4.86 15.80
N GLU A 342 18.64 -5.97 16.21
CA GLU A 342 17.22 -6.02 16.65
C GLU A 342 17.00 -5.64 18.11
N THR A 343 18.04 -5.76 18.92
CA THR A 343 17.94 -5.53 20.37
C THR A 343 17.68 -4.06 20.71
N LYS A 344 17.84 -3.16 19.73
CA LYS A 344 17.75 -1.70 19.84
C LYS A 344 18.78 -1.15 20.84
N LYS A 345 19.90 -1.84 21.01
CA LYS A 345 20.98 -1.41 21.90
C LYS A 345 22.03 -0.60 21.16
N PRO A 346 22.57 0.46 21.78
CA PRO A 346 23.75 1.13 21.24
C PRO A 346 24.95 0.17 21.28
N ASN A 347 25.86 0.31 20.31
CA ASN A 347 27.09 -0.50 20.20
C ASN A 347 26.89 -2.02 20.06
N ASP A 348 25.69 -2.46 19.67
CA ASP A 348 25.40 -3.85 19.34
C ASP A 348 25.38 -4.01 17.81
N TRP A 349 26.04 -5.04 17.29
CA TRP A 349 26.32 -5.21 15.86
C TRP A 349 26.09 -6.63 15.39
N GLU A 350 25.12 -6.80 14.51
CA GLU A 350 24.77 -8.08 13.88
C GLU A 350 25.28 -8.10 12.43
N GLU A 351 26.51 -8.59 12.24
CA GLU A 351 27.23 -8.60 10.95
C GLU A 351 26.38 -9.17 9.80
N ASN A 352 25.76 -10.33 10.01
CA ASN A 352 24.94 -10.98 8.97
C ASN A 352 23.74 -10.12 8.55
N ARG A 353 23.09 -9.43 9.50
CA ARG A 353 21.98 -8.52 9.19
C ARG A 353 22.47 -7.30 8.43
N VAL A 354 23.57 -6.68 8.86
CA VAL A 354 24.10 -5.50 8.18
C VAL A 354 24.55 -5.87 6.77
N LYS A 355 25.24 -7.00 6.60
CA LYS A 355 25.62 -7.53 5.30
C LYS A 355 24.39 -7.71 4.40
N HIS A 356 23.33 -8.35 4.90
CA HIS A 356 22.09 -8.52 4.14
C HIS A 356 21.47 -7.18 3.73
N GLN A 357 21.47 -6.17 4.63
CA GLN A 357 21.01 -4.81 4.30
C GLN A 357 21.85 -4.13 3.23
N VAL A 358 23.17 -4.26 3.29
CA VAL A 358 24.07 -3.69 2.28
C VAL A 358 23.80 -4.30 0.90
N GLU A 359 23.54 -5.61 0.85
CA GLU A 359 23.20 -6.34 -0.36
C GLU A 359 21.82 -5.91 -0.90
N TYR A 360 20.76 -5.99 -0.09
CA TYR A 360 19.41 -5.72 -0.55
C TYR A 360 19.15 -4.23 -0.84
N LEU A 361 19.89 -3.30 -0.23
CA LEU A 361 19.82 -1.86 -0.56
C LEU A 361 20.60 -1.52 -1.85
N GLY A 362 21.28 -2.50 -2.46
CA GLY A 362 22.06 -2.31 -3.69
C GLY A 362 23.23 -1.34 -3.50
N LEU A 363 23.79 -1.21 -2.29
CA LEU A 363 24.83 -0.21 -2.01
C LEU A 363 26.10 -0.49 -2.82
N LYS A 364 26.42 -1.76 -3.05
CA LYS A 364 27.59 -2.17 -3.84
C LYS A 364 27.44 -1.76 -5.30
N GLU A 365 26.26 -1.98 -5.88
CA GLU A 365 25.92 -1.60 -7.25
C GLU A 365 25.92 -0.08 -7.41
N ASN A 366 25.36 0.65 -6.44
CA ASN A 366 25.41 2.11 -6.40
C ASN A 366 26.85 2.64 -6.39
N ILE A 367 27.74 2.01 -5.61
CA ILE A 367 29.16 2.36 -5.60
C ILE A 367 29.81 2.03 -6.95
N ARG A 368 29.49 0.89 -7.57
CA ARG A 368 30.01 0.52 -8.89
C ARG A 368 29.63 1.52 -9.97
N VAL A 369 28.36 1.93 -10.02
CA VAL A 369 27.87 2.95 -10.94
C VAL A 369 28.64 4.26 -10.75
N ARG A 370 28.70 4.78 -9.51
CA ARG A 370 29.43 6.02 -9.22
C ARG A 370 30.94 5.95 -9.49
N ARG A 371 31.55 4.78 -9.31
CA ARG A 371 33.00 4.55 -9.53
C ARG A 371 33.38 4.26 -10.97
N ALA A 372 32.44 3.85 -11.80
CA ALA A 372 32.71 3.71 -13.23
C ALA A 372 32.78 5.08 -13.93
N GLY A 373 32.24 6.12 -13.29
CA GLY A 373 32.66 7.50 -13.47
C GLY A 373 33.93 7.88 -12.68
N PHE A 374 34.32 9.16 -12.67
CA PHE A 374 35.34 9.68 -11.76
C PHE A 374 34.83 9.65 -10.32
N ALA A 375 35.47 8.81 -9.50
CA ALA A 375 35.13 8.59 -8.09
C ALA A 375 35.34 9.82 -7.20
N TYR A 376 36.10 10.81 -7.67
CA TYR A 376 36.37 12.06 -6.95
C TYR A 376 36.12 13.25 -7.87
N ARG A 377 35.34 14.21 -7.39
CA ARG A 377 34.98 15.44 -8.10
C ARG A 377 35.29 16.62 -7.19
N ARG A 378 35.99 17.61 -7.73
CA ARG A 378 36.26 18.88 -7.03
C ARG A 378 36.33 20.00 -8.05
N ALA A 379 35.73 21.14 -7.69
CA ALA A 379 35.97 22.37 -8.40
C ALA A 379 37.46 22.72 -8.38
N LEU A 380 38.01 23.19 -9.50
CA LEU A 380 39.42 23.60 -9.64
C LEU A 380 39.87 24.49 -8.47
N ARG A 381 39.04 25.43 -8.04
CA ARG A 381 39.33 26.31 -6.90
C ARG A 381 39.65 25.56 -5.60
N GLN A 382 38.90 24.49 -5.32
CA GLN A 382 39.09 23.68 -4.11
C GLN A 382 40.33 22.79 -4.21
N ILE A 383 40.66 22.32 -5.43
CA ILE A 383 41.92 21.61 -5.69
C ILE A 383 43.10 22.56 -5.48
N CYS A 384 43.04 23.77 -6.05
CA CYS A 384 44.10 24.77 -5.93
C CYS A 384 44.37 25.17 -4.47
N VAL A 385 43.33 25.29 -3.63
CA VAL A 385 43.50 25.55 -2.19
C VAL A 385 44.15 24.35 -1.49
N ALA A 386 43.64 23.13 -1.72
CA ALA A 386 44.17 21.94 -1.07
C ALA A 386 45.60 21.57 -1.48
N VAL A 387 46.02 21.90 -2.70
CA VAL A 387 47.37 21.64 -3.20
C VAL A 387 48.34 22.77 -2.80
N ARG A 388 47.84 24.00 -2.58
CA ARG A 388 48.67 25.11 -2.07
C ARG A 388 49.22 24.87 -0.68
N ASP A 389 48.51 24.12 0.16
CA ASP A 389 48.95 23.81 1.52
C ASP A 389 49.90 22.59 1.57
N CYS A 390 50.15 21.93 0.42
CA CYS A 390 51.02 20.75 0.29
C CYS A 390 52.37 21.05 -0.40
N VAL A 391 52.61 22.28 -0.86
CA VAL A 391 53.87 22.76 -1.45
C VAL A 391 54.39 23.89 -0.59
#